data_AF-A0A2K9CV62-F1
#
_entry.id   AF-A0A2K9CV62-F1
#
_cell.length_a   1.000
_cell.length_b   1.000
_cell.length_c   1.000
_cell.angle_alpha   90.00
_cell.angle_beta   90.00
_cell.angle_gamma   90.00
#
_symmetry.space_group_name_H-M   'P 1'
#
loop_
_entity.id
_entity.type
_entity.pdbx_description
1 polymer ?
#
loop_
_entity_poly.entity_id
_entity_poly.type
_entity_poly.pdbx_seq_one_letter_code
_entity_poly.pdbx_strand_id
1 'polypeptide(L)'
;METPKIHQMLLNIGAIAQHEAAHYVTASALGFEGREISLHYQIEPYAHRGNARGDYNVRCESLIELHKLMTNRVIIALSGAMGEAIDRSTLKVNAVTAYKILNEGATGASQDFAVARELVNLLHNSSQAGVHVETGQDHSSVDLLNNLLGTTLALVELNAKPICAIADALTQKVVDGGGTGALQRVEIEQLLTHPVQ
;
A
#
# COMPACT_ATOMS: atom_id res chain seq x y z
N MET A 1 -24.74 -25.39 2.38
CA MET A 1 -24.11 -24.71 3.55
C MET A 1 -22.77 -24.08 3.10
N GLU A 2 -22.77 -23.36 1.97
CA GLU A 2 -21.55 -22.86 1.27
C GLU A 2 -21.46 -21.32 1.23
N THR A 3 -22.58 -20.64 1.42
CA THR A 3 -22.73 -19.17 1.35
C THR A 3 -21.77 -18.40 2.27
N PRO A 4 -21.51 -18.82 3.52
CA PRO A 4 -20.59 -18.09 4.41
C PRO A 4 -19.13 -18.13 3.93
N LYS A 5 -18.70 -19.23 3.30
CA LYS A 5 -17.32 -19.38 2.81
C LYS A 5 -17.06 -18.52 1.58
N ILE A 6 -18.01 -18.46 0.65
CA ILE A 6 -17.91 -17.62 -0.55
C ILE A 6 -17.90 -16.13 -0.15
N HIS A 7 -18.76 -15.73 0.78
CA HIS A 7 -18.79 -14.35 1.26
C HIS A 7 -17.46 -13.95 1.92
N GLN A 8 -16.93 -14.79 2.82
CA GLN A 8 -15.64 -14.52 3.46
C GLN A 8 -14.49 -14.48 2.44
N MET A 9 -14.51 -15.35 1.43
CA MET A 9 -13.53 -15.35 0.35
C MET A 9 -13.54 -14.01 -0.41
N LEU A 10 -14.72 -13.51 -0.79
CA LEU A 10 -14.84 -12.23 -1.49
C LEU A 10 -14.36 -11.05 -0.65
N LEU A 11 -14.66 -11.04 0.65
CA LEU A 11 -14.14 -10.04 1.58
C LEU A 11 -12.60 -10.07 1.64
N ASN A 12 -12.01 -11.26 1.71
CA ASN A 12 -10.56 -11.42 1.75
C ASN A 12 -9.90 -10.97 0.44
N ILE A 13 -10.46 -11.36 -0.72
CA ILE A 13 -9.94 -10.91 -2.02
C ILE A 13 -10.04 -9.39 -2.14
N GLY A 14 -11.17 -8.80 -1.73
CA GLY A 14 -11.37 -7.35 -1.76
C GLY A 14 -10.37 -6.59 -0.89
N ALA A 15 -10.08 -7.10 0.31
CA ALA A 15 -9.08 -6.53 1.21
C ALA A 15 -7.67 -6.57 0.61
N ILE A 16 -7.26 -7.72 0.06
CA ILE A 16 -5.94 -7.85 -0.60
C ILE A 16 -5.88 -7.01 -1.88
N ALA A 17 -6.97 -6.92 -2.64
CA ALA A 17 -7.02 -6.07 -3.82
C ALA A 17 -6.88 -4.59 -3.47
N GLN A 18 -7.42 -4.13 -2.33
CA GLN A 18 -7.19 -2.78 -1.83
C GLN A 18 -5.73 -2.55 -1.42
N HIS A 19 -5.10 -3.54 -0.79
CA HIS A 19 -3.67 -3.49 -0.44
C HIS A 19 -2.80 -3.25 -1.68
N GLU A 20 -2.99 -4.06 -2.73
CA GLU A 20 -2.23 -3.91 -3.98
C GLU A 20 -2.58 -2.61 -4.75
N ALA A 21 -3.86 -2.21 -4.74
CA ALA A 21 -4.28 -0.96 -5.36
C ALA A 21 -3.68 0.26 -4.65
N ALA A 22 -3.56 0.23 -3.31
CA ALA A 22 -2.94 1.31 -2.54
C ALA A 22 -1.46 1.46 -2.89
N HIS A 23 -0.70 0.35 -2.96
CA HIS A 23 0.69 0.37 -3.43
C HIS A 23 0.83 1.05 -4.79
N TYR A 24 0.00 0.65 -5.75
CA TYR A 24 0.02 1.19 -7.11
C TYR A 24 -0.32 2.68 -7.17
N VAL A 25 -1.41 3.09 -6.52
CA VAL A 25 -1.90 4.48 -6.57
C VAL A 25 -0.95 5.40 -5.82
N THR A 26 -0.45 4.98 -4.65
CA THR A 26 0.55 5.73 -3.90
C THR A 26 1.85 5.88 -4.67
N ALA A 27 2.35 4.82 -5.32
CA ALA A 27 3.52 4.91 -6.19
C ALA A 27 3.30 5.90 -7.34
N SER A 28 2.14 5.85 -7.99
CA SER A 28 1.77 6.76 -9.08
C SER A 28 1.70 8.22 -8.61
N ALA A 29 1.10 8.47 -7.44
CA ALA A 29 1.00 9.80 -6.85
C ALA A 29 2.38 10.38 -6.46
N LEU A 30 3.35 9.52 -6.16
CA LEU A 30 4.73 9.91 -5.88
C LEU A 30 5.60 10.05 -7.15
N GLY A 31 5.01 9.85 -8.33
CA GLY A 31 5.64 10.04 -9.63
C GLY A 31 6.35 8.80 -10.19
N PHE A 32 6.12 7.61 -9.63
CA PHE A 32 6.61 6.37 -10.22
C PHE A 32 5.67 5.86 -11.32
N GLU A 33 6.25 5.23 -12.35
CA GLU A 33 5.46 4.60 -13.40
C GLU A 33 5.00 3.20 -12.96
N GLY A 34 3.70 3.08 -12.66
CA GLY A 34 3.04 1.79 -12.45
C GLY A 34 2.82 1.06 -13.78
N ARG A 35 3.13 -0.24 -13.82
CA ARG A 35 2.96 -1.09 -15.01
C ARG A 35 1.73 -1.98 -14.92
N GLU A 36 1.54 -2.62 -13.78
CA GLU A 36 0.52 -3.65 -13.59
C GLU A 36 0.23 -3.85 -12.10
N ILE A 37 -1.00 -4.25 -11.79
CA ILE A 37 -1.34 -4.91 -10.53
C ILE A 37 -1.87 -6.31 -10.81
N SER A 38 -1.51 -7.27 -9.97
CA SER A 38 -1.95 -8.66 -10.11
C SER A 38 -2.22 -9.28 -8.75
N LEU A 39 -3.17 -10.21 -8.70
CA LEU A 39 -3.50 -10.99 -7.52
C LEU A 39 -3.77 -12.44 -7.91
N HIS A 40 -3.06 -13.34 -7.24
CA HIS A 40 -3.35 -14.77 -7.22
C HIS A 40 -3.88 -15.14 -5.84
N TYR A 41 -5.02 -15.82 -5.77
CA TYR A 41 -5.70 -16.27 -4.56
C TYR A 41 -6.03 -17.77 -4.65
N GLN A 42 -5.74 -18.53 -3.59
CA GLN A 42 -6.04 -19.94 -3.44
C GLN A 42 -6.89 -20.16 -2.20
N ILE A 43 -8.06 -20.80 -2.36
CA ILE A 43 -8.97 -21.10 -1.25
C ILE A 43 -8.37 -22.15 -0.31
N GLU A 44 -7.71 -23.17 -0.85
CA GLU A 44 -7.01 -24.21 -0.08
C GLU A 44 -5.60 -24.30 -0.65
N PRO A 45 -4.53 -23.99 0.12
CA PRO A 45 -4.43 -23.88 1.58
C PRO A 45 -4.60 -22.45 2.18
N TYR A 46 -5.45 -21.59 1.61
CA TYR A 46 -5.51 -20.15 1.95
C TYR A 46 -4.18 -19.43 1.73
N ALA A 47 -3.77 -19.34 0.47
CA ALA A 47 -2.58 -18.63 0.06
C ALA A 47 -2.94 -17.52 -0.92
N HIS A 48 -2.23 -16.40 -0.84
CA HIS A 48 -2.34 -15.34 -1.84
C HIS A 48 -0.98 -14.78 -2.18
N ARG A 49 -0.89 -14.21 -3.38
CA ARG A 49 0.25 -13.44 -3.85
C ARG A 49 -0.26 -12.26 -4.64
N GLY A 50 -0.21 -11.08 -4.03
CA GLY A 50 -0.41 -9.81 -4.70
C GLY A 50 0.91 -9.26 -5.22
N ASN A 51 0.84 -8.39 -6.23
CA ASN A 51 1.98 -7.61 -6.69
C ASN A 51 1.50 -6.35 -7.40
N ALA A 52 2.01 -5.20 -6.97
CA ALA A 52 1.94 -3.92 -7.67
C ALA A 52 3.30 -3.59 -8.31
N ARG A 53 3.41 -3.84 -9.62
CA ARG A 53 4.68 -3.67 -10.35
C ARG A 53 4.83 -2.22 -10.81
N GLY A 54 5.80 -1.52 -10.24
CA GLY A 54 6.26 -0.20 -10.70
C GLY A 54 7.75 -0.20 -11.06
N ASP A 55 8.19 0.81 -11.80
CA ASP A 55 9.62 1.04 -12.02
C ASP A 55 10.22 1.85 -10.87
N TYR A 56 10.81 1.13 -9.91
CA TYR A 56 11.43 1.73 -8.73
C TYR A 56 12.96 1.82 -8.84
N ASN A 57 13.55 1.34 -9.95
CA ASN A 57 14.99 1.19 -10.12
C ASN A 57 15.58 2.46 -10.74
N VAL A 58 15.51 3.56 -9.98
CA VAL A 58 16.08 4.85 -10.37
C VAL A 58 17.49 4.98 -9.79
N ARG A 59 18.46 5.38 -10.62
CA ARG A 59 19.80 5.74 -10.15
C ARG A 59 19.72 7.09 -9.41
N CYS A 60 20.25 7.16 -8.19
CA CYS A 60 20.40 8.41 -7.46
C CYS A 60 21.83 8.95 -7.68
N GLU A 61 21.94 10.22 -8.05
CA GLU A 61 23.21 10.94 -8.22
C GLU A 61 23.62 11.69 -6.95
N SER A 62 22.74 11.77 -5.95
CA SER A 62 23.00 12.44 -4.68
C SER A 62 22.35 11.75 -3.48
N LEU A 63 22.84 12.07 -2.27
CA LEU A 63 22.24 11.61 -1.02
C LEU A 63 20.82 12.15 -0.84
N ILE A 64 20.54 13.37 -1.31
CA ILE A 64 19.21 13.98 -1.25
C ILE A 64 18.21 13.18 -2.09
N GLU A 65 18.61 12.80 -3.31
CA GLU A 65 17.81 11.94 -4.18
C GLU A 65 17.59 10.56 -3.57
N LEU A 66 18.64 9.97 -2.97
CA LEU A 66 18.53 8.69 -2.29
C LEU A 66 17.57 8.77 -1.09
N HIS A 67 17.64 9.82 -0.28
CA HIS A 67 16.71 10.06 0.83
C HIS A 67 15.27 10.16 0.31
N LYS A 68 15.04 10.95 -0.74
CA LYS A 68 13.72 11.06 -1.36
C LYS A 68 13.20 9.72 -1.87
N LEU A 69 14.04 8.93 -2.53
CA LEU A 69 13.67 7.59 -3.01
C LEU A 69 13.32 6.66 -1.83
N MET A 70 14.14 6.63 -0.77
CA MET A 70 13.87 5.82 0.42
C MET A 70 12.58 6.25 1.11
N THR A 71 12.35 7.56 1.29
CA THR A 71 11.11 8.11 1.86
C THR A 71 9.89 7.68 1.05
N ASN A 72 9.96 7.82 -0.28
CA ASN A 72 8.87 7.39 -1.15
C ASN A 72 8.60 5.88 -1.03
N ARG A 73 9.65 5.06 -0.97
CA ARG A 73 9.50 3.60 -0.80
C ARG A 73 8.92 3.22 0.56
N VAL A 74 9.24 3.97 1.63
CA VAL A 74 8.58 3.81 2.93
C VAL A 74 7.09 4.10 2.81
N ILE A 75 6.72 5.23 2.21
CA ILE A 75 5.32 5.63 2.04
C ILE A 75 4.54 4.58 1.22
N ILE A 76 5.14 4.07 0.12
CA ILE A 76 4.53 2.99 -0.67
C ILE A 76 4.34 1.75 0.21
N ALA A 77 5.39 1.26 0.87
CA ALA A 77 5.31 0.06 1.71
C ALA A 77 4.23 0.16 2.82
N LEU A 78 4.09 1.33 3.45
CA LEU A 78 3.07 1.57 4.47
C LEU A 78 1.64 1.64 3.89
N SER A 79 1.50 2.00 2.61
CA SER A 79 0.20 2.27 2.00
C SER A 79 -0.69 1.04 1.86
N GLY A 80 -0.11 -0.15 1.67
CA GLY A 80 -0.88 -1.39 1.53
C GLY A 80 -1.81 -1.65 2.71
N ALA A 81 -1.28 -1.64 3.94
CA ALA A 81 -2.08 -1.86 5.15
C ALA A 81 -3.14 -0.76 5.37
N MET A 82 -2.84 0.48 4.97
CA MET A 82 -3.81 1.58 5.02
C MET A 82 -4.90 1.41 3.97
N GLY A 83 -4.56 0.92 2.78
CA GLY A 83 -5.49 0.54 1.72
C GLY A 83 -6.45 -0.55 2.15
N GLU A 84 -5.93 -1.62 2.75
CA GLU A 84 -6.72 -2.72 3.32
C GLU A 84 -7.70 -2.22 4.39
N ALA A 85 -7.30 -1.21 5.17
CA ALA A 85 -8.11 -0.61 6.22
C ALA A 85 -9.08 0.50 5.74
N ILE A 86 -9.25 0.74 4.44
CA ILE A 86 -10.25 1.68 3.92
C ILE A 86 -11.66 1.12 4.15
N ASP A 87 -12.50 1.90 4.83
CA ASP A 87 -13.94 1.67 4.88
C ASP A 87 -14.58 2.15 3.57
N ARG A 88 -15.12 1.20 2.79
CA ARG A 88 -15.75 1.44 1.49
C ARG A 88 -16.94 2.40 1.55
N SER A 89 -17.62 2.50 2.70
CA SER A 89 -18.81 3.34 2.85
C SER A 89 -18.48 4.81 3.13
N THR A 90 -17.33 5.06 3.77
CA THR A 90 -16.92 6.41 4.18
C THR A 90 -15.70 6.92 3.40
N LEU A 91 -15.00 6.03 2.69
CA LEU A 91 -13.72 6.26 2.02
C LEU A 91 -12.64 6.80 2.98
N LYS A 92 -12.75 6.45 4.26
CA LYS A 92 -11.77 6.80 5.29
C LYS A 92 -10.95 5.58 5.69
N VAL A 93 -9.71 5.82 6.12
CA VAL A 93 -8.84 4.75 6.58
C VAL A 93 -9.03 4.57 8.08
N ASN A 94 -9.30 3.33 8.52
CA ASN A 94 -9.24 3.00 9.94
C ASN A 94 -7.78 2.84 10.37
N ALA A 95 -7.17 3.92 10.86
CA ALA A 95 -5.77 3.95 11.26
C ALA A 95 -5.41 2.88 12.33
N VAL A 96 -6.33 2.56 13.23
CA VAL A 96 -6.13 1.51 14.25
C VAL A 96 -6.04 0.14 13.59
N THR A 97 -6.92 -0.15 12.63
CA THR A 97 -6.89 -1.40 11.86
C THR A 97 -5.64 -1.47 10.98
N ALA A 98 -5.28 -0.40 10.28
CA ALA A 98 -4.06 -0.35 9.47
C ALA A 98 -2.81 -0.68 10.31
N TYR A 99 -2.70 -0.09 11.50
CA TYR A 99 -1.58 -0.37 12.40
C TYR A 99 -1.57 -1.81 12.91
N LYS A 100 -2.74 -2.42 13.16
CA LYS A 100 -2.83 -3.84 13.49
C LYS A 100 -2.33 -4.72 12.35
N ILE A 101 -2.79 -4.47 11.13
CA ILE A 101 -2.38 -5.21 9.92
C ILE A 101 -0.85 -5.17 9.73
N LEU A 102 -0.22 -4.01 9.94
CA LEU A 102 1.25 -3.89 9.87
C LEU A 102 2.00 -4.76 10.91
N ASN A 103 1.39 -4.96 12.09
CA ASN A 103 2.00 -5.69 13.21
C ASN A 103 1.57 -7.16 13.29
N GLU A 104 0.60 -7.59 12.48
CA GLU A 104 0.23 -8.99 12.36
C GLU A 104 1.34 -9.74 11.61
N GLY A 105 2.18 -10.47 12.36
CA GLY A 105 3.26 -11.27 11.77
C GLY A 105 2.70 -12.38 10.87
N ALA A 106 3.34 -12.57 9.71
CA ALA A 106 3.02 -13.55 8.66
C ALA A 106 2.01 -13.13 7.58
N THR A 107 1.75 -11.83 7.40
CA THR A 107 1.00 -11.27 6.27
C THR A 107 1.94 -10.61 5.25
N GLY A 108 1.45 -10.31 4.04
CA GLY A 108 2.18 -9.47 3.09
C GLY A 108 2.52 -8.09 3.68
N ALA A 109 1.59 -7.51 4.44
CA ALA A 109 1.78 -6.23 5.10
C ALA A 109 2.90 -6.22 6.15
N SER A 110 3.16 -7.32 6.87
CA SER A 110 4.31 -7.35 7.80
C SER A 110 5.66 -7.40 7.06
N GLN A 111 5.71 -7.96 5.84
CA GLN A 111 6.91 -7.88 5.00
C GLN A 111 7.15 -6.44 4.53
N ASP A 112 6.09 -5.77 4.06
CA ASP A 112 6.14 -4.35 3.69
C ASP A 112 6.58 -3.49 4.88
N PHE A 113 6.04 -3.75 6.08
CA PHE A 113 6.42 -3.02 7.28
C PHE A 113 7.87 -3.25 7.69
N ALA A 114 8.40 -4.46 7.53
CA ALA A 114 9.81 -4.74 7.79
C ALA A 114 10.73 -3.93 6.87
N VAL A 115 10.40 -3.85 5.57
CA VAL A 115 11.12 -2.99 4.60
C VAL A 115 11.02 -1.52 5.00
N ALA A 116 9.83 -1.04 5.36
CA ALA A 116 9.61 0.33 5.79
C ALA A 116 10.48 0.69 7.01
N ARG A 117 10.51 -0.17 8.04
CA ARG A 117 11.31 0.05 9.24
C ARG A 117 12.81 0.10 8.96
N GLU A 118 13.29 -0.78 8.10
CA GLU A 118 14.70 -0.80 7.72
C GLU A 118 15.10 0.50 6.99
N LEU A 119 14.29 0.92 6.02
CA LEU A 119 14.52 2.18 5.29
C LEU A 119 14.43 3.39 6.21
N VAL A 120 13.52 3.40 7.20
CA VAL A 120 13.43 4.47 8.21
C VAL A 120 14.69 4.53 9.07
N ASN A 121 15.22 3.39 9.49
CA ASN A 121 16.48 3.36 10.25
C ASN A 121 17.65 3.90 9.40
N LEU A 122 17.73 3.51 8.12
CA LEU A 122 18.74 4.04 7.20
C LEU A 122 18.60 5.54 7.00
N LEU A 123 17.38 6.05 6.77
CA LEU A 123 17.09 7.48 6.66
C LEU A 123 17.49 8.25 7.93
N HIS A 124 17.12 7.74 9.10
CA HIS A 124 17.45 8.35 10.37
C HIS A 124 18.98 8.44 10.57
N ASN A 125 19.69 7.34 10.35
CA ASN A 125 21.15 7.26 10.55
C ASN A 125 21.97 8.05 9.50
N SER A 126 21.38 8.37 8.35
CA SER A 126 22.04 9.14 7.28
C SER A 126 21.62 10.61 7.24
N SER A 127 20.62 11.01 8.03
CA SER A 127 20.18 12.41 8.14
C SER A 127 21.08 13.20 9.08
N GLN A 128 21.09 14.54 8.91
CA GLN A 128 21.72 15.41 9.89
C GLN A 128 21.01 15.27 11.24
N ALA A 129 21.77 15.31 12.33
CA ALA A 129 21.22 15.29 13.68
C ALA A 129 20.23 16.46 13.84
N GLY A 130 18.96 16.12 14.03
CA GLY A 130 17.88 17.06 14.29
C GLY A 130 17.42 16.94 15.74
N VAL A 131 17.14 18.07 16.38
CA VAL A 131 16.71 18.13 17.77
C VAL A 131 15.25 18.61 17.83
N HIS A 132 14.41 17.93 18.60
CA HIS A 132 13.03 18.31 18.87
C HIS A 132 13.01 19.68 19.56
N VAL A 133 12.29 20.64 18.99
CA VAL A 133 12.23 22.02 19.50
C VAL A 133 11.59 22.09 20.90
N GLU A 134 10.64 21.20 21.18
CA GLU A 134 9.89 21.19 22.44
C GLU A 134 10.58 20.42 23.56
N THR A 135 11.28 19.32 23.25
CA THR A 135 11.87 18.42 24.24
C THR A 135 13.39 18.53 24.35
N GLY A 136 14.05 19.15 23.37
CA GLY A 136 15.51 19.22 23.30
C GLY A 136 16.20 17.87 23.05
N GLN A 137 15.44 16.81 22.71
CA GLN A 137 15.97 15.48 22.43
C GLN A 137 16.20 15.27 20.92
N ASP A 138 17.15 14.41 20.57
CA ASP A 138 17.35 14.01 19.18
C ASP A 138 16.08 13.36 18.60
N HIS A 139 15.73 13.69 17.36
CA HIS A 139 14.63 13.04 16.65
C HIS A 139 14.93 11.55 16.52
N SER A 140 14.05 10.68 17.02
CA SER A 140 14.25 9.23 16.92
C SER A 140 13.78 8.68 15.58
N SER A 141 14.20 7.46 15.22
CA SER A 141 13.64 6.75 14.08
C SER A 141 12.14 6.44 14.25
N VAL A 142 11.65 6.37 15.48
CA VAL A 142 10.22 6.20 15.80
C VAL A 142 9.44 7.46 15.44
N ASP A 143 9.97 8.65 15.73
CA ASP A 143 9.33 9.91 15.35
C ASP A 143 9.24 10.06 13.82
N LEU A 144 10.31 9.68 13.12
CA LEU A 144 10.33 9.64 11.66
C LEU A 144 9.27 8.66 11.12
N LEU A 145 9.18 7.46 11.68
CA LEU A 145 8.16 6.49 11.30
C LEU A 145 6.73 7.03 11.52
N ASN A 146 6.47 7.66 12.66
CA ASN A 146 5.17 8.24 12.98
C ASN A 146 4.78 9.35 12.00
N ASN A 147 5.72 10.21 11.63
CA ASN A 147 5.50 11.26 10.63
C ASN A 147 5.20 10.66 9.23
N LEU A 148 5.92 9.61 8.85
CA LEU A 148 5.71 8.93 7.57
C LEU A 148 4.39 8.14 7.56
N LEU A 149 3.97 7.55 8.68
CA LEU A 149 2.64 6.97 8.85
C LEU A 149 1.55 8.03 8.65
N GLY A 150 1.67 9.20 9.29
CA GLY A 150 0.72 10.31 9.10
C GLY A 150 0.66 10.81 7.66
N THR A 151 1.82 10.92 7.01
CA THR A 151 1.92 11.32 5.58
C THR A 151 1.27 10.28 4.67
N THR A 152 1.53 9.00 4.91
CA THR A 152 0.96 7.90 4.12
C THR A 152 -0.55 7.85 4.28
N LEU A 153 -1.06 8.01 5.52
CA LEU A 153 -2.48 8.03 5.82
C LEU A 153 -3.21 9.10 5.00
N ALA A 154 -2.71 10.35 5.07
CA ALA A 154 -3.30 11.46 4.33
C ALA A 154 -3.28 11.21 2.82
N LEU A 155 -2.20 10.63 2.30
CA LEU A 155 -2.08 10.32 0.87
C LEU A 155 -3.04 9.21 0.42
N VAL A 156 -3.21 8.17 1.23
CA VAL A 156 -4.14 7.07 0.96
C VAL A 156 -5.59 7.56 1.04
N GLU A 157 -5.95 8.36 2.04
CA GLU A 157 -7.29 8.93 2.16
C GLU A 157 -7.63 9.87 0.99
N LEU A 158 -6.69 10.71 0.57
CA LEU A 158 -6.85 11.56 -0.62
C LEU A 158 -7.15 10.73 -1.88
N ASN A 159 -6.64 9.51 -1.93
CA ASN A 159 -6.76 8.59 -3.06
C ASN A 159 -7.68 7.39 -2.77
N ALA A 160 -8.54 7.44 -1.74
CA ALA A 160 -9.35 6.28 -1.36
C ALA A 160 -10.30 5.85 -2.49
N LYS A 161 -10.91 6.81 -3.20
CA LYS A 161 -11.80 6.52 -4.33
C LYS A 161 -11.11 5.75 -5.47
N PRO A 162 -9.98 6.23 -6.05
CA PRO A 162 -9.28 5.47 -7.09
C PRO A 162 -8.76 4.11 -6.60
N ILE A 163 -8.29 4.02 -5.35
CA ILE A 163 -7.87 2.74 -4.74
C ILE A 163 -9.03 1.74 -4.74
N CYS A 164 -10.21 2.16 -4.26
CA CYS A 164 -11.40 1.32 -4.23
C CYS A 164 -11.84 0.86 -5.63
N ALA A 165 -11.89 1.78 -6.61
CA ALA A 165 -12.30 1.46 -7.97
C ALA A 165 -11.38 0.41 -8.63
N ILE A 166 -10.07 0.57 -8.45
CA ILE A 166 -9.07 -0.38 -8.94
C ILE A 166 -9.21 -1.73 -8.23
N ALA A 167 -9.40 -1.72 -6.90
CA ALA A 167 -9.58 -2.93 -6.12
C ALA A 167 -10.84 -3.72 -6.53
N ASP A 168 -11.94 -3.04 -6.86
CA ASP A 168 -13.17 -3.68 -7.32
C ASP A 168 -12.97 -4.34 -8.68
N ALA A 169 -12.32 -3.64 -9.61
CA ALA A 169 -11.98 -4.19 -10.92
C ALA A 169 -11.02 -5.39 -10.80
N LEU A 170 -10.01 -5.33 -9.92
CA LEU A 170 -9.10 -6.45 -9.70
C LEU A 170 -9.82 -7.64 -9.06
N THR A 171 -10.68 -7.40 -8.07
CA THR A 171 -11.49 -8.44 -7.43
C THR A 171 -12.34 -9.16 -8.46
N GLN A 172 -13.00 -8.43 -9.36
CA GLN A 172 -13.79 -9.01 -10.43
C GLN A 172 -12.93 -9.89 -11.34
N LYS A 173 -11.75 -9.42 -11.76
CA LYS A 173 -10.81 -10.21 -12.58
C LYS A 173 -10.38 -11.49 -11.87
N VAL A 174 -10.11 -11.44 -10.57
CA VAL A 174 -9.71 -12.61 -9.77
C VAL A 174 -10.85 -13.63 -9.69
N VAL A 175 -12.08 -13.18 -9.47
CA VAL A 175 -13.26 -14.05 -9.42
C VAL A 175 -13.51 -14.71 -10.78
N ASP A 176 -13.53 -13.91 -11.86
CA ASP A 176 -13.77 -14.40 -13.22
C ASP A 176 -12.64 -15.32 -13.71
N GLY A 177 -11.41 -15.05 -13.28
CA GLY A 177 -10.23 -15.84 -13.59
C GLY A 177 -9.99 -17.03 -12.67
N GLY A 178 -10.96 -17.42 -11.84
CA GLY A 178 -10.86 -18.62 -11.00
C GLY A 178 -9.77 -18.55 -9.93
N GLY A 179 -9.52 -17.35 -9.39
CA GLY A 179 -8.49 -17.08 -8.38
C GLY A 179 -7.27 -16.32 -8.91
N THR A 180 -7.21 -15.96 -10.21
CA THR A 180 -6.12 -15.13 -10.76
C THR A 180 -6.68 -13.95 -11.53
N GLY A 181 -6.17 -12.75 -11.26
CA GLY A 181 -6.56 -11.54 -11.96
C GLY A 181 -5.41 -10.54 -12.05
N ALA A 182 -5.43 -9.73 -13.10
CA ALA A 182 -4.49 -8.64 -13.29
C ALA A 182 -5.15 -7.46 -14.02
N LEU A 183 -4.63 -6.26 -13.78
CA LEU A 183 -4.97 -5.05 -14.48
C LEU A 183 -3.68 -4.39 -14.98
N GLN A 184 -3.61 -4.17 -16.29
CA GLN A 184 -2.52 -3.44 -16.93
C GLN A 184 -2.69 -1.93 -16.74
N ARG A 185 -1.60 -1.18 -16.84
CA ARG A 185 -1.59 0.30 -16.78
C ARG A 185 -2.72 0.94 -17.60
N VAL A 186 -2.90 0.50 -18.85
CA VAL A 186 -3.93 1.06 -19.75
C VAL A 186 -5.35 0.84 -19.22
N GLU A 187 -5.62 -0.34 -18.64
CA GLU A 187 -6.93 -0.63 -18.02
C GLU A 187 -7.14 0.24 -16.78
N ILE A 188 -6.09 0.43 -15.97
CA ILE A 188 -6.15 1.30 -14.79
C ILE A 188 -6.39 2.76 -15.18
N GLU A 189 -5.67 3.28 -16.17
CA GLU A 189 -5.86 4.65 -16.68
C GLU A 189 -7.28 4.87 -17.22
N GLN A 190 -7.85 3.88 -17.91
CA GLN A 190 -9.24 3.92 -18.37
C GLN A 190 -10.23 3.96 -17.20
N LEU A 191 -10.04 3.12 -16.18
CA LEU A 191 -10.87 3.11 -14.97
C LEU A 191 -10.86 4.46 -14.24
N LEU A 192 -9.71 5.12 -14.19
CA LEU A 192 -9.54 6.39 -13.48
C LEU A 192 -10.04 7.61 -14.27
N THR A 193 -10.07 7.53 -15.60
CA THR A 193 -10.55 8.63 -16.46
C THR A 193 -12.05 8.53 -16.76
N HIS A 194 -12.62 7.32 -16.75
CA HIS A 194 -14.01 7.04 -17.05
C HIS A 194 -14.61 6.20 -15.91
N PRO A 195 -14.92 6.82 -14.74
CA PRO A 195 -15.53 6.08 -13.65
C PRO A 195 -16.85 5.49 -14.15
N VAL A 196 -16.97 4.16 -14.10
CA VAL A 196 -18.22 3.45 -14.39
C VAL A 196 -19.28 4.03 -13.45
N GLN A 197 -20.36 4.57 -14.05
CA GLN A 197 -21.49 5.20 -13.34
C GLN A 197 -22.31 4.18 -12.55
#